data_AF-A0A1G2PFJ6-F1
#
_entry.id   AF-A0A1G2PFJ6-F1
#
_cell.length_a   1.000
_cell.length_b   1.000
_cell.length_c   1.000
_cell.angle_alpha   90.00
_cell.angle_beta   90.00
_cell.angle_gamma   90.00
#
_symmetry.space_group_name_H-M   'P 1'
#
loop_
_entity.id
_entity.type
_entity.pdbx_description
1 polymer ?
#
loop_
_entity_poly.entity_id
_entity_poly.type
_entity_poly.pdbx_seq_one_letter_code
_entity_poly.pdbx_strand_id
1 'polypeptide(L)'
;MPAEDIIVDSAFTLEQALKQRQELPVPEEILERQRIVEVLYYSFDDKLHKGQIVVDTSLAVDVKGAFDLIKRIKFPVYSVIPIVDKLFLYDDEKSMSLNNSSGFNYRMIAKTNKLSNHAFGRAIDINPAINPYIREDYRYPEGVEYDSNLPGAMTADGKVVKYFKMHGWAWGGDWTDTKDYMHFEKPI
;
A
#
# COMPACT_ATOMS: atom_id res chain seq x y z
N MET A 1 -26.40 17.44 -7.63
CA MET A 1 -25.33 17.54 -6.60
C MET A 1 -24.16 18.24 -7.27
N PRO A 2 -23.50 19.21 -6.64
CA PRO A 2 -22.27 19.76 -7.21
C PRO A 2 -21.25 18.63 -7.41
N ALA A 3 -20.43 18.72 -8.45
CA ALA A 3 -19.32 17.79 -8.63
C ALA A 3 -18.44 17.86 -7.38
N GLU A 4 -18.15 16.71 -6.77
CA GLU A 4 -17.23 16.62 -5.65
C GLU A 4 -15.83 16.96 -6.18
N ASP A 5 -15.21 18.05 -5.71
CA ASP A 5 -13.88 18.44 -6.16
C ASP A 5 -12.87 17.35 -5.76
N ILE A 6 -12.24 16.73 -6.75
CA ILE A 6 -11.28 15.66 -6.54
C ILE A 6 -9.90 16.27 -6.27
N ILE A 7 -9.32 15.95 -5.12
CA ILE A 7 -7.91 16.28 -4.81
C ILE A 7 -7.02 15.24 -5.47
N VAL A 8 -6.05 15.68 -6.26
CA VAL A 8 -5.12 14.77 -6.95
C VAL A 8 -3.81 14.71 -6.16
N ASP A 9 -3.59 13.58 -5.50
CA ASP A 9 -2.38 13.34 -4.69
C ASP A 9 -1.18 12.96 -5.56
N SER A 10 -1.42 12.29 -6.69
CA SER A 10 -0.36 11.91 -7.63
C SER A 10 -0.87 11.73 -9.07
N ALA A 11 -0.02 12.04 -10.06
CA ALA A 11 -0.32 11.93 -11.49
C ALA A 11 0.92 11.57 -12.34
N PHE A 12 1.65 10.55 -11.90
CA PHE A 12 2.82 10.00 -12.58
C PHE A 12 2.44 9.28 -13.88
N THR A 13 3.32 9.38 -14.88
CA THR A 13 3.39 8.41 -15.97
C THR A 13 4.02 7.11 -15.46
N LEU A 14 3.84 5.99 -16.18
CA LEU A 14 4.47 4.72 -15.80
C LEU A 14 5.99 4.83 -15.75
N GLU A 15 6.60 5.52 -16.73
CA GLU A 15 8.04 5.78 -16.76
C GLU A 15 8.52 6.51 -15.51
N GLN A 16 7.80 7.55 -15.07
CA GLN A 16 8.16 8.27 -13.86
C GLN A 16 7.98 7.40 -12.60
N ALA A 17 6.89 6.63 -12.53
CA ALA A 17 6.58 5.74 -11.41
C ALA A 17 7.58 4.58 -11.26
N LEU A 18 8.19 4.14 -12.37
CA LEU A 18 9.17 3.05 -12.44
C LEU A 18 10.62 3.55 -12.58
N LYS A 19 10.86 4.84 -12.40
CA LYS A 19 12.22 5.37 -12.38
C LYS A 19 13.04 4.59 -11.35
N GLN A 20 14.26 4.21 -11.73
CA GLN A 20 15.12 3.38 -10.89
C GLN A 20 16.09 4.22 -10.06
N ARG A 21 16.51 3.68 -8.92
CA ARG A 21 17.69 4.16 -8.18
C ARG A 21 18.95 3.43 -8.68
N GLN A 22 20.05 4.15 -8.86
CA GLN A 22 21.28 3.58 -9.42
C GLN A 22 21.88 2.46 -8.55
N GLU A 23 21.66 2.54 -7.23
CA GLU A 23 22.28 1.65 -6.23
C GLU A 23 21.67 0.25 -6.19
N LEU A 24 20.42 0.09 -6.66
CA LEU A 24 19.76 -1.21 -6.75
C LEU A 24 18.94 -1.28 -8.04
N PRO A 25 19.55 -1.69 -9.16
CA PRO A 25 18.85 -1.80 -10.43
C PRO A 25 17.77 -2.88 -10.33
N VAL A 26 16.62 -2.58 -10.92
CA VAL A 26 15.49 -3.50 -10.98
C VAL A 26 15.64 -4.34 -12.25
N PRO A 27 15.59 -5.68 -12.17
CA PRO A 27 15.54 -6.54 -13.33
C PRO A 27 14.40 -6.17 -14.28
N GLU A 28 14.66 -6.21 -15.58
CA GLU A 28 13.70 -5.77 -16.61
C GLU A 28 12.41 -6.59 -16.56
N GLU A 29 12.51 -7.90 -16.33
CA GLU A 29 11.39 -8.82 -16.20
C GLU A 29 10.45 -8.47 -15.03
N ILE A 30 10.95 -7.77 -14.01
CA ILE A 30 10.13 -7.25 -12.91
C ILE A 30 9.43 -5.96 -13.34
N LEU A 31 10.16 -5.05 -13.99
CA LEU A 31 9.63 -3.75 -14.44
C LEU A 31 8.51 -3.91 -15.47
N GLU A 32 8.68 -4.81 -16.45
CA GLU A 32 7.69 -5.07 -17.51
C GLU A 32 6.34 -5.55 -16.96
N ARG A 33 6.35 -6.14 -15.75
CA ARG A 33 5.14 -6.59 -15.09
C ARG A 33 4.41 -5.49 -14.34
N GLN A 34 5.02 -4.34 -14.09
CA GLN A 34 4.42 -3.30 -13.25
C GLN A 34 3.49 -2.38 -14.04
N ARG A 35 2.39 -1.97 -13.40
CA ARG A 35 1.48 -0.94 -13.93
C ARG A 35 0.95 -0.04 -12.84
N ILE A 36 0.57 1.17 -13.23
CA ILE A 36 -0.18 2.09 -12.38
C ILE A 36 -1.65 1.68 -12.36
N VAL A 37 -2.23 1.70 -11.17
CA VAL A 37 -3.67 1.69 -10.92
C VAL A 37 -4.03 3.03 -10.29
N GLU A 38 -4.84 3.82 -11.01
CA GLU A 38 -5.46 5.01 -10.42
C GLU A 38 -6.60 4.58 -9.48
N VAL A 39 -6.58 5.14 -8.28
CA VAL A 39 -7.52 4.80 -7.21
C VAL A 39 -8.16 6.06 -6.65
N LEU A 40 -9.41 5.93 -6.23
CA LEU A 40 -10.17 6.98 -5.57
C LEU A 40 -10.47 6.52 -4.15
N TYR A 41 -10.37 7.41 -3.18
CA TYR A 41 -10.64 7.14 -1.77
C TYR A 41 -11.05 8.43 -1.06
N TYR A 42 -11.78 8.30 0.04
CA TYR A 42 -11.96 9.41 0.96
C TYR A 42 -10.76 9.44 1.90
N SER A 43 -10.12 10.61 2.05
CA SER A 43 -9.06 10.79 3.03
C SER A 43 -9.64 11.17 4.40
N PHE A 44 -8.77 11.36 5.38
CA PHE A 44 -9.14 11.74 6.75
C PHE A 44 -9.66 13.18 6.85
N ASP A 45 -9.58 13.97 5.77
CA ASP A 45 -10.22 15.29 5.66
C ASP A 45 -11.64 15.22 5.06
N ASP A 46 -12.20 14.01 4.93
CA ASP A 46 -13.51 13.69 4.36
C ASP A 46 -13.69 14.09 2.88
N LYS A 47 -12.62 14.44 2.16
CA LYS A 47 -12.68 14.76 0.73
C LYS A 47 -12.32 13.57 -0.14
N LEU A 48 -12.76 13.63 -1.39
CA LEU A 48 -12.45 12.62 -2.39
C LEU A 48 -11.05 12.90 -2.97
N HIS A 49 -10.14 11.96 -2.76
CA HIS A 49 -8.78 12.00 -3.28
C HIS A 49 -8.62 11.03 -4.45
N LYS A 50 -7.66 11.34 -5.34
CA LYS A 50 -7.17 10.48 -6.41
C LYS A 50 -5.67 10.28 -6.27
N GLY A 51 -5.27 9.04 -6.07
CA GLY A 51 -3.87 8.60 -5.97
C GLY A 51 -3.54 7.53 -7.00
N GLN A 52 -2.32 7.03 -6.92
CA GLN A 52 -1.79 5.98 -7.80
C GLN A 52 -1.04 4.94 -6.99
N ILE A 53 -1.34 3.68 -7.24
CA ILE A 53 -0.59 2.54 -6.70
C ILE A 53 0.02 1.75 -7.85
N VAL A 54 1.29 1.40 -7.71
CA VAL A 54 2.01 0.58 -8.71
C VAL A 54 1.96 -0.87 -8.23
N VAL A 55 1.50 -1.78 -9.09
CA VAL A 55 1.38 -3.21 -8.78
C VAL A 55 1.66 -4.06 -10.02
N ASP A 56 1.85 -5.36 -9.82
CA ASP A 56 1.93 -6.34 -10.89
C ASP A 56 0.65 -6.30 -11.74
N THR A 57 0.81 -6.42 -13.05
CA THR A 57 -0.25 -6.26 -14.04
C THR A 57 -1.38 -7.26 -13.85
N SER A 58 -1.07 -8.47 -13.38
CA SER A 58 -2.06 -9.51 -13.08
C SER A 58 -2.95 -9.18 -11.88
N LEU A 59 -2.54 -8.23 -11.02
CA LEU A 59 -3.21 -7.88 -9.77
C LEU A 59 -3.96 -6.55 -9.82
N ALA A 60 -3.84 -5.81 -10.92
CA ALA A 60 -4.45 -4.49 -11.04
C ALA A 60 -5.98 -4.48 -10.91
N VAL A 61 -6.66 -5.55 -11.35
CA VAL A 61 -8.12 -5.68 -11.21
C VAL A 61 -8.52 -5.86 -9.75
N ASP A 62 -7.83 -6.75 -9.02
CA ASP A 62 -8.07 -7.01 -7.60
C ASP A 62 -7.90 -5.71 -6.80
N VAL A 63 -6.78 -5.02 -7.01
CA VAL A 63 -6.42 -3.79 -6.29
C VAL A 63 -7.41 -2.66 -6.61
N LYS A 64 -7.78 -2.49 -7.89
CA LYS A 64 -8.80 -1.50 -8.26
C LYS A 64 -10.13 -1.77 -7.57
N GLY A 65 -10.60 -3.02 -7.58
CA GLY A 65 -11.85 -3.38 -6.92
C GLY A 65 -11.81 -3.22 -5.40
N ALA A 66 -10.64 -3.43 -4.77
CA ALA A 66 -10.44 -3.14 -3.35
C ALA A 66 -10.61 -1.64 -3.06
N PHE A 67 -10.01 -0.76 -3.86
CA PHE A 67 -10.17 0.68 -3.72
C PHE A 67 -11.58 1.17 -4.05
N ASP A 68 -12.25 0.57 -5.03
CA ASP A 68 -13.66 0.85 -5.31
C ASP A 68 -14.56 0.47 -4.12
N LEU A 69 -14.27 -0.64 -3.44
CA LEU A 69 -14.92 -1.01 -2.18
C LEU A 69 -14.61 0.00 -1.07
N ILE A 70 -13.32 0.33 -0.84
CA ILE A 70 -12.86 1.30 0.16
C ILE A 70 -13.60 2.62 0.00
N LYS A 71 -13.65 3.18 -1.22
CA LYS A 71 -14.39 4.39 -1.54
C LYS A 71 -15.88 4.24 -1.22
N ARG A 72 -16.51 3.15 -1.69
CA ARG A 72 -17.96 2.92 -1.51
C ARG A 72 -18.36 2.85 -0.04
N ILE A 73 -17.54 2.24 0.81
CA ILE A 73 -17.80 2.13 2.24
C ILE A 73 -17.22 3.29 3.05
N LYS A 74 -16.61 4.28 2.39
CA LYS A 74 -15.90 5.40 3.00
C LYS A 74 -14.90 4.97 4.07
N PHE A 75 -14.17 3.87 3.81
CA PHE A 75 -13.02 3.51 4.63
C PHE A 75 -11.92 4.54 4.37
N PRO A 76 -11.46 5.29 5.38
CA PRO A 76 -10.53 6.38 5.14
C PRO A 76 -9.13 5.84 4.80
N VAL A 77 -8.52 6.40 3.77
CA VAL A 77 -7.14 6.12 3.36
C VAL A 77 -6.40 7.44 3.33
N TYR A 78 -5.26 7.53 4.01
CA TYR A 78 -4.57 8.81 4.20
C TYR A 78 -4.02 9.36 2.89
N SER A 79 -3.17 8.60 2.21
CA SER A 79 -2.71 8.88 0.85
C SER A 79 -2.33 7.59 0.14
N VAL A 80 -2.32 7.62 -1.19
CA VAL A 80 -1.84 6.54 -2.06
C VAL A 80 -0.94 7.15 -3.13
N ILE A 81 0.35 7.20 -2.86
CA ILE A 81 1.34 7.87 -3.69
C ILE A 81 2.49 6.87 -3.98
N PRO A 82 2.94 6.72 -5.24
CA PRO A 82 4.06 5.85 -5.57
C PRO A 82 5.34 6.21 -4.81
N ILE A 83 6.11 5.19 -4.37
CA ILE A 83 7.27 5.36 -3.50
C ILE A 83 8.40 6.22 -4.11
N VAL A 84 8.41 6.38 -5.44
CA VAL A 84 9.36 7.22 -6.18
C VAL A 84 9.16 8.71 -5.92
N ASP A 85 8.01 9.13 -5.40
CA ASP A 85 7.70 10.54 -5.17
C ASP A 85 8.79 11.22 -4.32
N LYS A 86 9.05 12.50 -4.60
CA LYS A 86 10.05 13.32 -3.90
C LYS A 86 9.84 13.37 -2.38
N LEU A 87 8.63 13.10 -1.90
CA LEU A 87 8.33 12.96 -0.48
C LEU A 87 9.07 11.80 0.15
N PHE A 88 9.30 10.70 -0.58
CA PHE A 88 9.86 9.46 -0.04
C PHE A 88 11.20 9.09 -0.66
N LEU A 89 11.42 9.34 -1.97
CA LEU A 89 12.65 8.96 -2.68
C LEU A 89 13.03 7.49 -2.45
N TYR A 90 12.05 6.58 -2.60
CA TYR A 90 12.16 5.13 -2.37
C TYR A 90 12.36 4.70 -0.90
N ASP A 91 12.37 5.66 0.05
CA ASP A 91 12.46 5.38 1.48
C ASP A 91 11.11 4.87 2.02
N ASP A 92 11.08 3.57 2.32
CA ASP A 92 9.92 2.86 2.82
C ASP A 92 9.50 3.37 4.21
N GLU A 93 10.47 3.59 5.10
CA GLU A 93 10.22 4.07 6.47
C GLU A 93 9.65 5.49 6.45
N LYS A 94 10.15 6.34 5.55
CA LYS A 94 9.60 7.68 5.34
C LYS A 94 8.18 7.66 4.79
N SER A 95 7.89 6.76 3.86
CA SER A 95 6.51 6.56 3.35
C SER A 95 5.57 6.09 4.45
N MET A 96 5.97 5.08 5.23
CA MET A 96 5.16 4.52 6.31
C MET A 96 4.92 5.55 7.43
N SER A 97 5.94 6.29 7.85
CA SER A 97 5.81 7.33 8.89
C SER A 97 4.91 8.50 8.48
N LEU A 98 4.80 8.77 7.18
CA LEU A 98 3.83 9.71 6.60
C LEU A 98 2.46 9.08 6.31
N ASN A 99 2.22 7.85 6.81
CA ASN A 99 0.99 7.08 6.66
C ASN A 99 0.58 6.81 5.19
N ASN A 100 1.54 6.83 4.27
CA ASN A 100 1.27 6.63 2.86
C ASN A 100 1.06 5.14 2.55
N SER A 101 -0.03 4.85 1.84
CA SER A 101 -0.30 3.52 1.32
C SER A 101 0.44 3.32 0.00
N SER A 102 1.12 2.18 -0.17
CA SER A 102 1.99 1.94 -1.32
C SER A 102 1.97 0.48 -1.77
N GLY A 103 2.48 0.24 -2.98
CA GLY A 103 2.56 -1.09 -3.61
C GLY A 103 4.00 -1.44 -3.95
N PHE A 104 4.35 -1.40 -5.22
CA PHE A 104 5.69 -1.70 -5.71
C PHE A 104 6.78 -0.83 -5.06
N ASN A 105 7.75 -1.48 -4.44
CA ASN A 105 9.01 -0.91 -3.97
C ASN A 105 10.10 -1.98 -4.09
N TYR A 106 11.07 -1.79 -4.98
CA TYR A 106 12.14 -2.78 -5.17
C TYR A 106 13.13 -2.73 -4.00
N ARG A 107 12.92 -3.62 -3.03
CA ARG A 107 13.72 -3.72 -1.80
C ARG A 107 13.81 -5.14 -1.25
N MET A 108 14.82 -5.37 -0.44
CA MET A 108 14.89 -6.55 0.42
C MET A 108 13.97 -6.39 1.63
N ILE A 109 13.56 -7.51 2.21
CA ILE A 109 12.97 -7.52 3.56
C ILE A 109 14.06 -7.10 4.54
N ALA A 110 13.74 -6.18 5.46
CA ALA A 110 14.68 -5.64 6.43
C ALA A 110 15.47 -6.75 7.14
N LYS A 111 16.79 -6.59 7.24
CA LYS A 111 17.73 -7.54 7.88
C LYS A 111 17.79 -8.93 7.22
N THR A 112 17.38 -9.06 5.96
CA THR A 112 17.51 -10.31 5.18
C THR A 112 18.08 -10.05 3.78
N ASN A 113 18.45 -11.13 3.08
CA ASN A 113 18.83 -11.10 1.66
C ASN A 113 17.69 -11.56 0.73
N LYS A 114 16.43 -11.54 1.21
CA LYS A 114 15.26 -11.95 0.44
C LYS A 114 14.54 -10.72 -0.09
N LEU A 115 14.17 -10.75 -1.38
CA LEU A 115 13.31 -9.73 -1.96
C LEU A 115 11.95 -9.75 -1.27
N SER A 116 11.42 -8.55 -1.00
CA SER A 116 10.06 -8.38 -0.52
C SER A 116 9.05 -8.69 -1.61
N ASN A 117 7.82 -9.08 -1.26
CA ASN A 117 6.73 -9.18 -2.24
C ASN A 117 6.37 -7.81 -2.86
N HIS A 118 6.70 -6.71 -2.18
CA HIS A 118 6.65 -5.35 -2.77
C HIS A 118 7.62 -5.22 -3.94
N ALA A 119 8.74 -5.93 -3.94
CA ALA A 119 9.72 -5.88 -5.03
C ALA A 119 9.20 -6.51 -6.33
N PHE A 120 8.11 -7.27 -6.27
CA PHE A 120 7.44 -7.85 -7.43
C PHE A 120 6.12 -7.12 -7.77
N GLY A 121 5.74 -6.10 -7.01
CA GLY A 121 4.44 -5.44 -7.13
C GLY A 121 3.27 -6.33 -6.68
N ARG A 122 3.56 -7.35 -5.88
CA ARG A 122 2.59 -8.34 -5.42
C ARG A 122 2.13 -8.14 -3.98
N ALA A 123 2.55 -7.03 -3.38
CA ALA A 123 2.09 -6.61 -2.07
C ALA A 123 1.65 -5.16 -2.09
N ILE A 124 0.75 -4.82 -1.16
CA ILE A 124 0.32 -3.46 -0.87
C ILE A 124 0.26 -3.26 0.65
N ASP A 125 0.62 -2.07 1.09
CA ASP A 125 0.47 -1.62 2.48
C ASP A 125 -0.56 -0.49 2.53
N ILE A 126 -1.50 -0.53 3.48
CA ILE A 126 -2.55 0.48 3.64
C ILE A 126 -2.51 1.12 5.03
N ASN A 127 -2.43 2.46 5.05
CA ASN A 127 -2.34 3.30 6.25
C ASN A 127 -1.33 2.76 7.31
N PRO A 128 -0.01 2.69 7.03
CA PRO A 128 0.98 2.13 7.95
C PRO A 128 0.98 2.72 9.37
N ALA A 129 0.68 4.02 9.54
CA ALA A 129 0.63 4.66 10.86
C ALA A 129 -0.68 4.37 11.64
N ILE A 130 -1.65 3.70 11.02
CA ILE A 130 -2.86 3.17 11.67
C ILE A 130 -2.77 1.64 11.80
N ASN A 131 -2.10 0.98 10.86
CA ASN A 131 -1.98 -0.46 10.73
C ASN A 131 -0.51 -0.91 10.82
N PRO A 132 0.16 -0.75 11.98
CA PRO A 132 1.59 -0.98 12.07
C PRO A 132 1.97 -2.45 11.89
N TYR A 133 3.22 -2.66 11.49
CA TYR A 133 3.91 -3.94 11.73
C TYR A 133 4.31 -4.04 13.19
N ILE A 134 4.11 -5.21 13.78
CA ILE A 134 4.29 -5.52 15.19
C ILE A 134 5.04 -6.86 15.33
N ARG A 135 6.20 -6.83 15.99
CA ARG A 135 6.93 -8.04 16.40
C ARG A 135 7.58 -7.82 17.76
N GLU A 136 7.16 -8.56 18.78
CA GLU A 136 7.67 -8.43 20.16
C GLU A 136 7.68 -6.95 20.61
N ASP A 137 8.85 -6.35 20.82
CA ASP A 137 9.04 -4.94 21.23
C ASP A 137 9.25 -4.00 20.04
N TYR A 138 9.22 -4.52 18.82
CA TYR A 138 9.50 -3.80 17.59
C TYR A 138 8.21 -3.36 16.87
N ARG A 139 8.15 -2.10 16.41
CA ARG A 139 7.02 -1.53 15.66
C ARG A 139 7.52 -0.74 14.44
N TYR A 140 6.88 -0.90 13.29
CA TYR A 140 7.02 0.00 12.14
C TYR A 140 5.65 0.57 11.75
N PRO A 141 5.49 1.90 11.61
CA PRO A 141 6.43 2.95 12.04
C PRO A 141 6.72 2.91 13.55
N GLU A 142 7.86 3.47 13.97
CA GLU A 142 8.19 3.54 15.40
C GLU A 142 7.20 4.40 16.18
N GLY A 143 6.89 3.99 17.41
CA GLY A 143 6.00 4.72 18.32
C GLY A 143 4.51 4.62 18.00
N VAL A 144 4.12 3.77 17.04
CA VAL A 144 2.71 3.52 16.69
C VAL A 144 2.23 2.24 17.36
N GLU A 145 1.06 2.33 18.00
CA GLU A 145 0.31 1.18 18.50
C GLU A 145 -0.89 0.89 17.61
N TYR A 146 -1.23 -0.39 17.50
CA TYR A 146 -2.43 -0.80 16.77
C TYR A 146 -3.68 -0.63 17.64
N ASP A 147 -4.63 0.16 17.17
CA ASP A 147 -5.98 0.25 17.74
C ASP A 147 -7.04 -0.02 16.66
N SER A 148 -7.65 -1.19 16.78
CA SER A 148 -8.72 -1.66 15.88
C SER A 148 -9.97 -0.77 15.82
N ASN A 149 -10.13 0.18 16.74
CA ASN A 149 -11.25 1.13 16.75
C ASN A 149 -10.97 2.39 15.94
N LEU A 150 -9.72 2.63 15.52
CA LEU A 150 -9.38 3.81 14.74
C LEU A 150 -10.00 3.75 13.34
N PRO A 151 -10.50 4.88 12.81
CA PRO A 151 -10.85 4.98 11.41
C PRO A 151 -9.66 4.60 10.52
N GLY A 152 -9.89 3.72 9.55
CA GLY A 152 -8.83 3.24 8.66
C GLY A 152 -8.03 2.04 9.21
N ALA A 153 -8.42 1.49 10.36
CA ALA A 153 -7.84 0.26 10.91
C ALA A 153 -8.32 -0.99 10.15
N MET A 154 -7.37 -1.86 9.80
CA MET A 154 -7.62 -3.16 9.17
C MET A 154 -7.92 -4.20 10.23
N THR A 155 -9.10 -4.79 10.16
CA THR A 155 -9.54 -5.83 11.09
C THR A 155 -9.87 -7.12 10.32
N ALA A 156 -9.68 -8.27 10.96
CA ALA A 156 -9.97 -9.58 10.36
C ALA A 156 -11.43 -9.68 9.86
N ASP A 157 -12.35 -9.01 10.56
CA ASP A 157 -13.76 -8.95 10.19
C ASP A 157 -14.13 -7.83 9.22
N GLY A 158 -13.20 -6.91 8.96
CA GLY A 158 -13.35 -5.76 8.09
C GLY A 158 -13.59 -6.15 6.63
N LYS A 159 -14.42 -5.37 5.94
CA LYS A 159 -14.79 -5.62 4.54
C LYS A 159 -13.57 -5.59 3.60
N VAL A 160 -12.58 -4.75 3.87
CA VAL A 160 -11.37 -4.63 3.05
C VAL A 160 -10.53 -5.90 3.16
N VAL A 161 -10.24 -6.36 4.37
CA VAL A 161 -9.51 -7.62 4.62
C VAL A 161 -10.25 -8.81 3.99
N LYS A 162 -11.56 -8.91 4.23
CA LYS A 162 -12.40 -9.97 3.63
C LYS A 162 -12.38 -9.95 2.09
N TYR A 163 -12.39 -8.76 1.48
CA TYR A 163 -12.29 -8.62 0.02
C TYR A 163 -10.97 -9.20 -0.50
N PHE A 164 -9.84 -8.80 0.09
CA PHE A 164 -8.52 -9.32 -0.32
C PHE A 164 -8.45 -10.84 -0.17
N LYS A 165 -8.87 -11.37 0.98
CA LYS A 165 -8.89 -12.82 1.23
C LYS A 165 -9.78 -13.58 0.26
N MET A 166 -10.95 -13.03 -0.09
CA MET A 166 -11.85 -13.63 -1.08
C MET A 166 -11.22 -13.70 -2.49
N HIS A 167 -10.34 -12.77 -2.81
CA HIS A 167 -9.56 -12.79 -4.05
C HIS A 167 -8.24 -13.58 -3.90
N GLY A 168 -8.03 -14.33 -2.83
CA GLY A 168 -6.85 -15.18 -2.66
C GLY A 168 -5.57 -14.43 -2.27
N TRP A 169 -5.69 -13.25 -1.68
CA TRP A 169 -4.57 -12.57 -1.02
C TRP A 169 -4.43 -13.06 0.43
N ALA A 170 -3.20 -13.08 0.92
CA ALA A 170 -2.90 -13.21 2.34
C ALA A 170 -2.88 -11.83 3.00
N TRP A 171 -3.19 -11.79 4.29
CA TRP A 171 -3.12 -10.57 5.11
C TRP A 171 -2.11 -10.78 6.23
N GLY A 172 -1.20 -9.83 6.40
CA GLY A 172 -0.14 -9.90 7.41
C GLY A 172 -0.65 -9.87 8.86
N GLY A 173 -1.89 -9.39 9.09
CA GLY A 173 -2.56 -9.49 10.38
C GLY A 173 -2.88 -10.94 10.80
N ASP A 174 -2.89 -11.89 9.86
CA ASP A 174 -3.10 -13.32 10.16
C ASP A 174 -1.81 -14.06 10.56
N TRP A 175 -0.62 -13.46 10.38
CA TRP A 175 0.65 -14.10 10.71
C TRP A 175 0.78 -14.39 12.21
N THR A 176 1.48 -15.46 12.59
CA THR A 176 1.55 -15.94 13.99
C THR A 176 2.59 -15.21 14.82
N ASP A 177 3.82 -15.12 14.30
CA ASP A 177 4.99 -14.64 15.05
C ASP A 177 5.10 -13.12 15.06
N THR A 178 4.40 -12.49 14.12
CA THR A 178 4.38 -11.05 13.87
C THR A 178 3.00 -10.67 13.38
N LYS A 179 2.59 -9.42 13.57
CA LYS A 179 1.37 -8.88 12.97
C LYS A 179 1.74 -7.75 12.06
N ASP A 180 1.43 -7.88 10.78
CA ASP A 180 1.63 -6.82 9.79
C ASP A 180 0.27 -6.33 9.29
N TYR A 181 -0.34 -5.41 10.01
CA TYR A 181 -1.74 -5.05 9.78
C TYR A 181 -1.95 -4.28 8.48
N MET A 182 -0.95 -3.52 8.03
CA MET A 182 -0.99 -2.78 6.76
C MET A 182 -0.92 -3.71 5.56
N HIS A 183 -0.29 -4.88 5.72
CA HIS A 183 0.25 -5.65 4.63
C HIS A 183 -0.72 -6.67 4.02
N PHE A 184 -0.86 -6.63 2.70
CA PHE A 184 -1.56 -7.63 1.90
C PHE A 184 -0.63 -8.10 0.80
N GLU A 185 -0.53 -9.41 0.60
CA GLU A 185 0.31 -9.98 -0.45
C GLU A 185 -0.42 -11.09 -1.22
N LYS A 186 -0.11 -11.18 -2.52
CA LYS A 186 -0.51 -12.29 -3.37
C LYS A 186 0.67 -13.28 -3.44
N PRO A 187 0.54 -14.50 -2.89
CA PRO A 187 1.58 -15.51 -2.96
C PRO A 187 2.06 -15.71 -4.41
N ILE A 188 3.37 -15.89 -4.57
CA ILE A 188 4.02 -16.19 -5.86
C ILE A 188 3.77 -17.65 -6.24
#